data_AF-A0A535NRH6-F1
#
_entry.id   AF-A0A535NRH6-F1
#
_cell.length_a   1.000
_cell.length_b   1.000
_cell.length_c   1.000
_cell.angle_alpha   90.00
_cell.angle_beta   90.00
_cell.angle_gamma   90.00
#
_symmetry.space_group_name_H-M   'P 1'
#
loop_
_entity.id
_entity.type
_entity.pdbx_description
1 polymer ?
#
loop_
_entity_poly.entity_id
_entity_poly.type
_entity_poly.pdbx_seq_one_letter_code
_entity_poly.pdbx_strand_id
1 'polypeptide(L)'
;MTPRTYTVPASPPVGCARNSVPFEPCSTPSGLTPCARTFAGSAPDSGASATVRSWRNAFGHGAAHWPRTTPRLVLDMRSDRYVDLVERLVEASRAPALTADAQPRAELVLPGLARRDWKQLRKGVAALPDRPADPELHRIRILAKRVRYAAEAAEPIAGKIATRTADAAAALQDVLGDHQDSVTAQGWLREAGKGARAFVAGELTALEREVAARDRAGWHNAWKKLDRKRLRRWMI
;
A
#
# COMPACT_ATOMS: atom_id res chain seq x y z
N MET A 1 -45.29 -6.98 -6.62
CA MET A 1 -44.56 -5.82 -6.04
C MET A 1 -44.03 -4.99 -7.20
N THR A 2 -44.54 -3.77 -7.37
CA THR A 2 -44.17 -2.84 -8.45
C THR A 2 -42.79 -2.22 -8.19
N PRO A 3 -41.91 -2.08 -9.21
CA PRO A 3 -40.60 -1.48 -9.03
C PRO A 3 -40.72 0.04 -8.85
N ARG A 4 -40.12 0.57 -7.78
CA ARG A 4 -39.99 2.02 -7.57
C ARG A 4 -38.78 2.53 -8.36
N THR A 5 -39.05 3.32 -9.39
CA THR A 5 -38.04 4.13 -10.09
C THR A 5 -37.67 5.34 -9.25
N TYR A 6 -36.42 5.42 -8.79
CA TYR A 6 -35.86 6.64 -8.20
C TYR A 6 -35.17 7.48 -9.27
N THR A 7 -35.58 8.76 -9.38
CA THR A 7 -34.92 9.77 -10.22
C THR A 7 -34.02 10.62 -9.34
N VAL A 8 -32.73 10.74 -9.70
CA VAL A 8 -31.75 11.57 -9.00
C VAL A 8 -31.79 12.98 -9.59
N PRO A 9 -31.94 14.06 -8.78
CA PRO A 9 -31.90 15.43 -9.30
C PRO A 9 -30.47 15.86 -9.67
N ALA A 10 -30.34 16.57 -10.80
CA ALA A 10 -29.08 17.07 -11.33
C ALA A 10 -28.53 18.24 -10.50
N SER A 11 -27.22 18.20 -10.20
CA SER A 11 -26.48 19.30 -9.57
C SER A 11 -26.20 20.44 -10.56
N PRO A 12 -26.22 21.72 -10.14
CA PRO A 12 -25.89 22.85 -11.00
C PRO A 12 -24.37 22.93 -11.29
N PRO A 13 -23.96 23.53 -12.44
CA PRO A 13 -22.56 23.58 -12.85
C PRO A 13 -21.75 24.59 -12.02
N VAL A 14 -20.56 24.15 -11.59
CA VAL A 14 -19.55 24.99 -10.92
C VAL A 14 -18.83 25.83 -11.97
N GLY A 15 -18.92 27.16 -11.85
CA GLY A 15 -18.26 28.11 -12.73
C GLY A 15 -16.73 28.14 -12.54
N CYS A 16 -16.00 27.97 -13.64
CA CYS A 16 -14.55 28.12 -13.71
C CYS A 16 -14.18 29.62 -13.69
N ALA A 17 -13.67 30.12 -12.57
CA ALA A 17 -12.99 31.40 -12.50
C ALA A 17 -11.54 31.24 -13.03
N ARG A 18 -11.26 31.89 -14.16
CA ARG A 18 -9.92 32.04 -14.74
C ARG A 18 -9.15 33.07 -13.91
N ASN A 19 -8.01 32.66 -13.34
CA ASN A 19 -6.97 33.60 -12.91
C ASN A 19 -5.73 33.37 -13.79
N SER A 20 -5.57 34.29 -14.73
CA SER A 20 -4.42 34.51 -15.57
C SER A 20 -3.34 35.26 -14.80
N VAL A 21 -2.13 34.70 -14.74
CA VAL A 21 -0.89 35.41 -14.38
C VAL A 21 0.07 35.31 -15.57
N PRO A 22 0.65 36.42 -16.04
CA PRO A 22 1.53 36.43 -17.21
C PRO A 22 2.96 36.00 -16.89
N PHE A 23 3.57 35.32 -17.85
CA PHE A 23 4.95 34.84 -17.87
C PHE A 23 5.83 35.94 -18.49
N GLU A 24 6.85 36.43 -17.77
CA GLU A 24 7.94 37.22 -18.36
C GLU A 24 9.24 36.37 -18.39
N PRO A 25 10.01 36.38 -19.50
CA PRO A 25 11.27 35.66 -19.60
C PRO A 25 12.44 36.58 -19.21
N CYS A 26 13.34 36.09 -18.34
CA CYS A 26 14.57 36.80 -17.99
C CYS A 26 15.79 36.19 -18.68
N SER A 27 16.51 37.08 -19.34
CA SER A 27 17.70 36.95 -20.17
C SER A 27 18.90 36.30 -19.48
N THR A 28 19.74 35.63 -20.28
CA THR A 28 21.11 35.21 -19.95
C THR A 28 22.02 36.40 -19.67
N PRO A 29 23.14 36.16 -18.96
CA PRO A 29 24.41 36.35 -19.66
C PRO A 29 25.49 35.30 -19.34
N SER A 30 26.41 35.26 -20.29
CA SER A 30 27.56 34.38 -20.48
C SER A 30 28.68 34.50 -19.44
N GLY A 31 29.42 33.40 -19.24
CA GLY A 31 30.88 33.43 -19.10
C GLY A 31 31.50 32.92 -17.78
N LEU A 32 32.25 31.81 -17.89
CA LEU A 32 33.62 31.53 -17.36
C LEU A 32 33.81 30.15 -16.70
N THR A 33 34.50 29.27 -17.46
CA THR A 33 35.59 28.31 -17.13
C THR A 33 35.40 27.20 -16.07
N PRO A 34 35.97 25.98 -16.29
CA PRO A 34 35.54 24.75 -15.62
C PRO A 34 36.38 24.48 -14.36
N CYS A 35 35.70 24.21 -13.25
CA CYS A 35 36.35 23.71 -12.04
C CYS A 35 36.14 22.19 -11.99
N ALA A 36 37.19 21.44 -12.35
CA ALA A 36 37.25 20.00 -12.21
C ALA A 36 37.07 19.63 -10.73
N ARG A 37 35.90 19.09 -10.39
CA ARG A 37 35.67 18.45 -9.09
C ARG A 37 35.24 17.01 -9.36
N THR A 38 36.15 16.12 -9.02
CA THR A 38 36.03 14.67 -9.03
C THR A 38 34.78 14.27 -8.25
N PHE A 39 33.74 13.82 -8.96
CA PHE A 39 32.57 13.21 -8.37
C PHE A 39 32.90 11.74 -8.11
N ALA A 40 33.10 11.38 -6.85
CA ALA A 40 33.10 10.00 -6.42
C ALA A 40 31.73 9.39 -6.75
N GLY A 41 31.72 8.28 -7.48
CA GLY A 41 30.55 7.69 -8.11
C GLY A 41 29.40 7.40 -7.15
N SER A 42 28.31 8.15 -7.31
CA SER A 42 26.97 7.64 -7.07
C SER A 42 26.59 6.77 -8.27
N ALA A 43 26.42 5.47 -8.04
CA ALA A 43 25.86 4.57 -9.05
C ALA A 43 24.52 5.14 -9.54
N PRO A 44 24.30 5.29 -10.85
CA PRO A 44 23.02 5.72 -11.36
C PRO A 44 21.98 4.66 -10.98
N ASP A 45 20.90 5.08 -10.30
CA ASP A 45 19.66 4.31 -10.28
C ASP A 45 19.27 4.09 -11.74
N SER A 46 19.56 2.90 -12.26
CA SER A 46 19.26 2.54 -13.62
C SER A 46 17.75 2.68 -13.82
N GLY A 47 17.35 3.41 -14.87
CA GLY A 47 15.94 3.59 -15.26
C GLY A 47 15.15 2.28 -15.40
N ALA A 48 15.84 1.13 -15.39
CA ALA A 48 15.28 -0.21 -15.23
C ALA A 48 14.43 -0.36 -13.96
N SER A 49 14.80 0.18 -12.79
CA SER A 49 14.01 0.01 -11.56
C SER A 49 12.68 0.77 -11.61
N ALA A 50 12.68 1.98 -12.20
CA ALA A 50 11.49 2.77 -12.44
C ALA A 50 10.62 2.15 -13.56
N THR A 51 11.24 1.60 -14.60
CA THR A 51 10.53 0.92 -15.70
C THR A 51 9.91 -0.38 -15.24
N VAL A 52 10.58 -1.17 -14.38
CA VAL A 52 10.04 -2.40 -13.78
C VAL A 52 8.92 -2.06 -12.80
N ARG A 53 9.04 -1.02 -11.97
CA ARG A 53 7.93 -0.56 -11.09
C ARG A 53 6.74 -0.03 -11.91
N SER A 54 7.00 0.66 -13.02
CA SER A 54 5.96 1.13 -13.95
C SER A 54 5.25 -0.02 -14.66
N TRP A 55 6.01 -0.99 -15.19
CA TRP A 55 5.47 -2.25 -15.73
C TRP A 55 4.70 -3.02 -14.66
N ARG A 56 5.23 -3.13 -13.44
CA ARG A 56 4.53 -3.79 -12.33
C ARG A 56 3.26 -3.07 -11.90
N ASN A 57 3.21 -1.74 -11.94
CA ASN A 57 1.97 -1.02 -11.68
C ASN A 57 0.98 -1.17 -12.84
N ALA A 58 1.48 -1.26 -14.08
CA ALA A 58 0.67 -1.53 -15.27
C ALA A 58 0.15 -2.99 -15.34
N PHE A 59 0.88 -3.96 -14.79
CA PHE A 59 0.56 -5.40 -14.86
C PHE A 59 0.05 -6.00 -13.53
N GLY A 60 0.51 -5.50 -12.40
CA GLY A 60 0.24 -5.96 -11.02
C GLY A 60 -1.18 -5.67 -10.53
N HIS A 61 -1.90 -4.81 -11.24
CA HIS A 61 -3.35 -4.67 -11.07
C HIS A 61 -4.20 -5.49 -12.07
N GLY A 62 -3.61 -6.25 -13.01
CA GLY A 62 -4.39 -6.72 -14.16
C GLY A 62 -4.08 -8.07 -14.82
N ALA A 63 -2.99 -8.79 -14.51
CA ALA A 63 -2.53 -9.84 -15.44
C ALA A 63 -2.77 -11.31 -15.05
N ALA A 64 -3.05 -11.66 -13.78
CA ALA A 64 -3.21 -13.08 -13.39
C ALA A 64 -4.63 -13.65 -13.56
N HIS A 65 -5.64 -12.80 -13.66
CA HIS A 65 -6.98 -13.10 -14.14
C HIS A 65 -7.69 -11.74 -14.32
N TRP A 66 -7.57 -11.09 -15.47
CA TRP A 66 -8.69 -10.27 -15.92
C TRP A 66 -9.41 -11.11 -16.97
N PRO A 67 -10.31 -12.02 -16.56
CA PRO A 67 -11.29 -12.46 -17.51
C PRO A 67 -11.99 -11.21 -18.02
N ARG A 68 -12.66 -11.37 -19.14
CA ARG A 68 -13.85 -10.60 -19.47
C ARG A 68 -14.95 -10.85 -18.39
N THR A 69 -14.64 -10.69 -17.10
CA THR A 69 -15.50 -10.76 -15.90
C THR A 69 -16.08 -9.41 -15.53
N THR A 70 -15.83 -8.39 -16.33
CA THR A 70 -16.54 -7.11 -16.24
C THR A 70 -18.06 -7.30 -16.21
N PRO A 71 -18.68 -8.17 -17.03
CA PRO A 71 -20.13 -8.36 -16.95
C PRO A 71 -20.56 -9.07 -15.67
N ARG A 72 -19.85 -10.12 -15.23
CA ARG A 72 -20.26 -10.92 -14.06
C ARG A 72 -20.11 -10.14 -12.76
N LEU A 73 -19.01 -9.40 -12.58
CA LEU A 73 -18.84 -8.51 -11.43
C LEU A 73 -19.94 -7.43 -11.41
N VAL A 74 -20.23 -6.81 -12.56
CA VAL A 74 -21.28 -5.80 -12.65
C VAL A 74 -22.66 -6.39 -12.37
N LEU A 75 -22.94 -7.61 -12.82
CA LEU A 75 -24.18 -8.33 -12.50
C LEU A 75 -24.28 -8.65 -11.01
N ASP A 76 -23.20 -9.14 -10.39
CA ASP A 76 -23.16 -9.44 -8.96
C ASP A 76 -23.33 -8.17 -8.12
N MET A 77 -22.71 -7.05 -8.52
CA MET A 77 -22.89 -5.74 -7.87
C MET A 77 -24.28 -5.12 -8.09
N ARG A 78 -25.06 -5.62 -9.06
CA ARG A 78 -26.46 -5.22 -9.27
C ARG A 78 -27.46 -6.18 -8.65
N SER A 79 -26.99 -7.28 -8.05
CA SER A 79 -27.86 -8.25 -7.40
C SER A 79 -28.45 -7.70 -6.10
N ASP A 80 -29.66 -8.13 -5.77
CA ASP A 80 -30.32 -7.78 -4.50
C ASP A 80 -29.43 -8.14 -3.30
N ARG A 81 -28.73 -9.27 -3.37
CA ARG A 81 -27.75 -9.70 -2.36
C ARG A 81 -26.68 -8.63 -2.09
N TYR A 82 -26.15 -7.99 -3.13
CA TYR A 82 -25.12 -6.96 -2.97
C TYR A 82 -25.72 -5.68 -2.37
N VAL A 83 -26.88 -5.26 -2.85
CA VAL A 83 -27.59 -4.09 -2.31
C VAL A 83 -27.92 -4.30 -0.83
N ASP A 84 -28.50 -5.45 -0.47
CA ASP A 84 -28.79 -5.83 0.92
C ASP A 84 -27.54 -5.79 1.81
N LEU A 85 -26.40 -6.26 1.29
CA LEU A 85 -25.13 -6.22 2.03
C LEU A 85 -24.69 -4.78 2.29
N VAL A 86 -24.76 -3.91 1.28
CA VAL A 86 -24.37 -2.50 1.41
C VAL A 86 -25.31 -1.77 2.36
N GLU A 87 -26.63 -2.00 2.27
CA GLU A 87 -27.61 -1.42 3.19
C GLU A 87 -27.33 -1.83 4.65
N ARG A 88 -27.05 -3.12 4.90
CA ARG A 88 -26.67 -3.60 6.24
C ARG A 88 -25.36 -2.97 6.75
N LEU A 89 -24.39 -2.74 5.86
CA LEU A 89 -23.13 -2.06 6.23
C LEU A 89 -23.35 -0.58 6.56
N VAL A 90 -24.18 0.11 5.79
CA VAL A 90 -24.57 1.50 6.07
C VAL A 90 -25.30 1.59 7.40
N GLU A 91 -26.24 0.69 7.65
CA GLU A 91 -26.98 0.65 8.92
C GLU A 91 -26.03 0.37 10.10
N ALA A 92 -25.17 -0.63 9.98
CA ALA A 92 -24.17 -0.95 11.02
C ALA A 92 -23.18 0.20 11.27
N SER A 93 -22.91 1.07 10.30
CA SER A 93 -22.06 2.25 10.50
C SER A 93 -22.75 3.36 11.31
N ARG A 94 -24.08 3.44 11.25
CA ARG A 94 -24.89 4.44 11.98
C ARG A 94 -25.26 3.95 13.38
N ALA A 95 -25.65 2.69 13.49
CA ALA A 95 -26.06 2.04 14.72
C ALA A 95 -25.30 0.72 14.89
N PRO A 96 -23.99 0.78 15.22
CA PRO A 96 -23.19 -0.42 15.40
C PRO A 96 -23.74 -1.26 16.55
N ALA A 97 -23.85 -2.57 16.33
CA ALA A 97 -24.20 -3.54 17.37
C ALA A 97 -23.01 -3.73 18.32
N LEU A 98 -22.88 -2.84 19.30
CA LEU A 98 -21.79 -2.83 20.27
C LEU A 98 -21.98 -3.89 21.35
N THR A 99 -20.88 -4.47 21.83
CA THR A 99 -20.86 -5.32 23.01
C THR A 99 -20.62 -4.48 24.28
N ALA A 100 -20.81 -5.07 25.46
CA ALA A 100 -20.52 -4.40 26.74
C ALA A 100 -19.07 -3.89 26.84
N ASP A 101 -18.13 -4.55 26.15
CA ASP A 101 -16.71 -4.15 26.10
C ASP A 101 -16.46 -2.82 25.37
N ALA A 102 -17.44 -2.31 24.63
CA ALA A 102 -17.36 -1.01 23.95
C ALA A 102 -17.76 0.18 24.84
N GLN A 103 -18.27 -0.07 26.04
CA GLN A 103 -18.71 0.96 26.97
C GLN A 103 -17.58 1.85 27.55
N PRO A 104 -16.37 1.32 27.85
CA PRO A 104 -15.31 2.14 28.42
C PRO A 104 -14.80 3.22 27.45
N ARG A 105 -14.22 4.29 28.01
CA ARG A 105 -13.62 5.37 27.21
C ARG A 105 -12.52 4.83 26.31
N ALA A 106 -12.55 5.23 25.04
CA ALA A 106 -11.60 4.76 24.04
C ALA A 106 -10.13 5.06 24.42
N GLU A 107 -9.86 6.13 25.16
CA GLU A 107 -8.52 6.48 25.67
C GLU A 107 -7.93 5.40 26.58
N LEU A 108 -8.79 4.65 27.29
CA LEU A 108 -8.37 3.60 28.21
C LEU A 108 -8.15 2.25 27.51
N VAL A 109 -8.80 2.03 26.36
CA VAL A 109 -8.86 0.71 25.70
C VAL A 109 -7.99 0.63 24.44
N LEU A 110 -8.02 1.66 23.59
CA LEU A 110 -7.32 1.63 22.29
C LEU A 110 -5.80 1.41 22.42
N PRO A 111 -5.07 2.03 23.38
CA PRO A 111 -3.65 1.75 23.57
C PRO A 111 -3.37 0.26 23.84
N GLY A 112 -4.23 -0.40 24.62
CA GLY A 112 -4.12 -1.83 24.92
C GLY A 112 -4.36 -2.73 23.70
N LEU A 113 -5.35 -2.38 22.87
CA LEU A 113 -5.64 -3.09 21.62
C LEU A 113 -4.50 -2.92 20.61
N ALA A 114 -4.00 -1.70 20.41
CA ALA A 114 -2.85 -1.44 19.54
C ALA A 114 -1.59 -2.15 20.03
N ARG A 115 -1.36 -2.16 21.35
CA ARG A 115 -0.27 -2.93 21.98
C ARG A 115 -0.34 -4.41 21.65
N ARG A 116 -1.52 -5.01 21.57
CA ARG A 116 -1.69 -6.43 21.24
C ARG A 116 -1.18 -6.73 19.83
N ASP A 117 -1.59 -5.95 18.84
CA ASP A 117 -1.14 -6.11 17.45
C ASP A 117 0.36 -5.83 17.31
N TRP A 118 0.84 -4.81 18.01
CA TRP A 118 2.27 -4.49 18.09
C TRP A 118 3.10 -5.66 18.65
N LYS A 119 2.66 -6.28 19.75
CA LYS A 119 3.33 -7.45 20.34
C LYS A 119 3.33 -8.64 19.38
N GLN A 120 2.24 -8.86 18.64
CA GLN A 120 2.17 -9.94 17.64
C GLN A 120 3.17 -9.71 16.51
N LEU A 121 3.27 -8.48 15.99
CA LEU A 121 4.26 -8.13 14.98
C LEU A 121 5.69 -8.37 15.49
N ARG A 122 6.04 -7.84 16.68
CA ARG A 122 7.37 -8.06 17.26
C ARG A 122 7.70 -9.53 17.45
N LYS A 123 6.75 -10.32 17.98
CA LYS A 123 6.93 -11.76 18.18
C LYS A 123 7.10 -12.47 16.84
N GLY A 124 6.33 -12.08 15.82
CA GLY A 124 6.46 -12.62 14.47
C GLY A 124 7.85 -12.37 13.89
N VAL A 125 8.34 -11.12 13.96
CA VAL A 125 9.67 -10.79 13.45
C VAL A 125 10.78 -11.48 14.25
N ALA A 126 10.66 -11.57 15.57
CA ALA A 126 11.64 -12.25 16.43
C ALA A 126 11.69 -13.77 16.21
N ALA A 127 10.64 -14.37 15.66
CA ALA A 127 10.56 -15.80 15.36
C ALA A 127 11.07 -16.16 13.95
N LEU A 128 11.46 -15.16 13.15
CA LEU A 128 11.99 -15.42 11.81
C LEU A 128 13.39 -16.03 11.89
N PRO A 129 13.72 -16.99 10.99
CA PRO A 129 15.10 -17.42 10.82
C PRO A 129 15.94 -16.32 10.14
N ASP A 130 17.27 -16.48 10.14
CA ASP A 130 18.20 -15.52 9.51
C ASP A 130 17.88 -15.25 8.03
N ARG A 131 17.36 -16.27 7.34
CA ARG A 131 16.92 -16.20 5.94
C ARG A 131 15.45 -16.63 5.86
N PRO A 132 14.50 -15.71 6.12
CA PRO A 132 13.09 -16.04 6.13
C PRO A 132 12.57 -16.38 4.74
N ALA A 133 11.69 -17.36 4.61
CA ALA A 133 11.03 -17.71 3.36
C ALA A 133 9.94 -16.67 2.99
N ASP A 134 9.51 -16.66 1.72
CA ASP A 134 8.51 -15.72 1.20
C ASP A 134 7.18 -15.74 2.01
N PRO A 135 6.64 -16.91 2.41
CA PRO A 135 5.42 -16.96 3.23
C PRO A 135 5.59 -16.34 4.62
N GLU A 136 6.79 -16.40 5.18
CA GLU A 136 7.08 -15.81 6.50
C GLU A 136 7.11 -14.28 6.40
N LEU A 137 7.75 -13.73 5.36
CA LEU A 137 7.72 -12.30 5.07
C LEU A 137 6.31 -11.81 4.75
N HIS A 138 5.52 -12.59 4.02
CA HIS A 138 4.10 -12.29 3.78
C HIS A 138 3.30 -12.21 5.10
N ARG A 139 3.58 -13.12 6.05
CA ARG A 139 2.96 -13.07 7.39
C ARG A 139 3.35 -11.80 8.15
N ILE A 140 4.59 -11.35 8.07
CA ILE A 140 5.00 -10.06 8.65
C ILE A 140 4.25 -8.89 8.01
N ARG A 141 4.03 -8.90 6.69
CA ARG A 141 3.24 -7.87 5.99
C ARG A 141 1.82 -7.78 6.56
N ILE A 142 1.16 -8.92 6.80
CA ILE A 142 -0.19 -8.95 7.40
C ILE A 142 -0.18 -8.34 8.80
N LEU A 143 0.81 -8.68 9.62
CA LEU A 143 0.94 -8.14 10.98
C LEU A 143 1.26 -6.63 10.97
N ALA A 144 2.09 -6.16 10.04
CA ALA A 144 2.38 -4.74 9.86
C ALA A 144 1.12 -3.96 9.47
N LYS A 145 0.29 -4.50 8.58
CA LYS A 145 -1.00 -3.90 8.18
C LYS A 145 -1.95 -3.76 9.37
N ARG A 146 -2.00 -4.76 10.26
CA ARG A 146 -2.80 -4.69 11.50
C ARG A 146 -2.32 -3.60 12.44
N VAL A 147 -1.00 -3.49 12.65
CA VAL A 147 -0.41 -2.41 13.45
C VAL A 147 -0.72 -1.04 12.84
N ARG A 148 -0.63 -0.90 11.52
CA ARG A 148 -0.98 0.34 10.83
C ARG A 148 -2.43 0.73 11.09
N TYR A 149 -3.37 -0.18 10.89
CA TYR A 149 -4.80 0.08 11.11
C TYR A 149 -5.15 0.37 12.56
N ALA A 150 -4.52 -0.32 13.52
CA ALA A 150 -4.69 -0.01 14.93
C ALA A 150 -4.17 1.40 15.27
N ALA A 151 -3.08 1.83 14.65
CA ALA A 151 -2.53 3.18 14.83
C ALA A 151 -3.39 4.26 14.16
N GLU A 152 -3.89 4.03 12.94
CA GLU A 152 -4.83 4.92 12.24
C GLU A 152 -6.12 5.09 13.06
N ALA A 153 -6.69 3.98 13.56
CA ALA A 153 -7.88 4.02 14.41
C ALA A 153 -7.67 4.76 15.74
N ALA A 154 -6.44 4.79 16.25
CA ALA A 154 -6.09 5.47 17.50
C ALA A 154 -5.65 6.94 17.29
N GLU A 155 -5.51 7.42 16.05
CA GLU A 155 -5.07 8.78 15.75
C GLU A 155 -5.90 9.86 16.47
N PRO A 156 -7.25 9.80 16.53
CA PRO A 156 -8.04 10.84 17.20
C PRO A 156 -7.72 11.01 18.69
N ILE A 157 -7.11 9.99 19.31
CA ILE A 157 -6.83 9.95 20.75
C ILE A 157 -5.34 10.15 21.04
N ALA A 158 -4.49 9.40 20.33
CA ALA A 158 -3.05 9.42 20.53
C ALA A 158 -2.36 10.50 19.69
N GLY A 159 -3.04 11.10 18.71
CA GLY A 159 -2.54 12.18 17.88
C GLY A 159 -1.31 11.79 17.06
N LYS A 160 -0.41 12.76 16.84
CA LYS A 160 0.73 12.66 15.91
C LYS A 160 1.66 11.47 16.15
N ILE A 161 1.73 10.95 17.37
CA ILE A 161 2.59 9.79 17.65
C ILE A 161 2.00 8.49 17.08
N ALA A 162 0.67 8.34 17.06
CA ALA A 162 0.00 7.23 16.39
C ALA A 162 0.10 7.36 14.86
N THR A 163 -0.08 8.56 14.29
CA THR A 163 0.14 8.82 12.86
C THR A 163 1.57 8.40 12.45
N ARG A 164 2.59 8.79 13.21
CA ARG A 164 3.98 8.38 12.94
C ARG A 164 4.22 6.87 13.05
N THR A 165 3.46 6.17 13.91
CA THR A 165 3.50 4.72 13.97
C THR A 165 2.84 4.10 12.74
N ALA A 166 1.71 4.64 12.29
CA ALA A 166 1.04 4.22 11.07
C ALA A 166 1.95 4.41 9.84
N ASP A 167 2.58 5.57 9.70
CA ASP A 167 3.53 5.88 8.61
C ASP A 167 4.71 4.91 8.58
N ALA A 168 5.30 4.63 9.74
CA ALA A 168 6.40 3.68 9.84
C ALA A 168 5.97 2.24 9.53
N ALA A 169 4.74 1.87 9.90
CA ALA A 169 4.17 0.57 9.56
C ALA A 169 3.83 0.47 8.06
N ALA A 170 3.35 1.56 7.45
CA ALA A 170 3.15 1.67 6.01
C ALA A 170 4.47 1.49 5.26
N ALA A 171 5.54 2.16 5.68
CA ALA A 171 6.86 2.01 5.04
C ALA A 171 7.40 0.56 5.10
N LEU A 172 7.13 -0.19 6.18
CA LEU A 172 7.43 -1.62 6.24
C LEU A 172 6.52 -2.44 5.31
N GLN A 173 5.23 -2.11 5.28
CA GLN A 173 4.25 -2.75 4.40
C GLN A 173 4.62 -2.55 2.93
N ASP A 174 5.12 -1.38 2.53
CA ASP A 174 5.47 -1.05 1.15
C ASP A 174 6.63 -1.93 0.66
N VAL A 175 7.71 -2.04 1.43
CA VAL A 175 8.86 -2.89 1.07
C VAL A 175 8.45 -4.36 0.98
N LEU A 176 7.67 -4.85 1.95
CA LEU A 176 7.19 -6.24 1.92
C LEU A 176 6.12 -6.47 0.84
N GLY A 177 5.40 -5.43 0.47
CA GLY A 177 4.44 -5.42 -0.63
C GLY A 177 5.14 -5.55 -1.97
N ASP A 178 6.11 -4.67 -2.25
CA ASP A 178 6.94 -4.72 -3.46
C ASP A 178 7.64 -6.09 -3.62
N HIS A 179 8.13 -6.67 -2.51
CA HIS A 179 8.69 -8.02 -2.50
C HIS A 179 7.65 -9.08 -2.93
N GLN A 180 6.48 -9.10 -2.28
CA GLN A 180 5.44 -10.08 -2.57
C GLN A 180 4.90 -9.94 -4.00
N ASP A 181 4.75 -8.73 -4.47
CA ASP A 181 4.25 -8.45 -5.82
C ASP A 181 5.26 -8.97 -6.86
N SER A 182 6.57 -8.80 -6.60
CA SER A 182 7.63 -9.38 -7.43
C SER A 182 7.58 -10.91 -7.45
N VAL A 183 7.44 -11.56 -6.28
CA VAL A 183 7.32 -13.04 -6.18
C VAL A 183 6.07 -13.55 -6.91
N THR A 184 4.96 -12.83 -6.77
CA THR A 184 3.70 -13.16 -7.43
C THR A 184 3.81 -13.01 -8.95
N ALA A 185 4.44 -11.93 -9.43
CA ALA A 185 4.71 -11.69 -10.84
C ALA A 185 5.57 -12.80 -11.44
N GLN A 186 6.61 -13.25 -10.75
CA GLN A 186 7.42 -14.40 -11.20
C GLN A 186 6.61 -15.69 -11.33
N GLY A 187 5.72 -15.96 -10.37
CA GLY A 187 4.82 -17.12 -10.44
C GLY A 187 3.88 -17.04 -11.64
N TRP A 188 3.30 -15.88 -11.88
CA TRP A 188 2.45 -15.65 -13.05
C TRP A 188 3.21 -15.76 -14.37
N LEU A 189 4.40 -15.17 -14.48
CA LEU A 189 5.24 -15.22 -15.68
C LEU A 189 5.63 -16.65 -16.05
N ARG A 190 5.87 -17.51 -15.05
CA ARG A 190 6.13 -18.94 -15.28
C ARG A 190 4.94 -19.65 -15.92
N GLU A 191 3.72 -19.29 -15.54
CA GLU A 191 2.51 -19.91 -16.12
C GLU A 191 2.10 -19.33 -17.47
N ALA A 192 2.25 -18.01 -17.64
CA ALA A 192 1.84 -17.29 -18.86
C ALA A 192 2.90 -17.35 -19.98
N GLY A 193 4.18 -17.49 -19.61
CA GLY A 193 5.34 -17.45 -20.49
C GLY A 193 5.63 -18.78 -21.19
N LYS A 194 4.73 -19.21 -22.07
CA LYS A 194 4.86 -20.48 -22.83
C LYS A 194 5.08 -20.21 -24.33
N GLY A 195 5.68 -21.18 -25.03
CA GLY A 195 5.92 -21.11 -26.48
C GLY A 195 6.74 -19.88 -26.89
N ALA A 196 6.27 -19.13 -27.89
CA ALA A 196 6.94 -17.93 -28.40
C ALA A 196 7.17 -16.82 -27.35
N ARG A 197 6.48 -16.87 -26.19
CA ARG A 197 6.63 -15.88 -25.11
C ARG A 197 7.62 -16.29 -24.03
N ALA A 198 8.16 -17.51 -24.10
CA ALA A 198 9.01 -18.06 -23.04
C ALA A 198 10.28 -17.23 -22.81
N PHE A 199 10.92 -16.75 -23.88
CA PHE A 199 12.12 -15.94 -23.79
C PHE A 199 11.85 -14.62 -23.03
N VAL A 200 10.86 -13.85 -23.47
CA VAL A 200 10.50 -12.57 -22.83
C VAL A 200 10.04 -12.77 -21.37
N ALA A 201 9.29 -13.82 -21.09
CA ALA A 201 8.88 -14.14 -19.71
C ALA A 201 10.07 -14.51 -18.82
N GLY A 202 11.10 -15.16 -19.39
CA GLY A 202 12.37 -15.42 -18.72
C GLY A 202 13.10 -14.13 -18.33
N GLU A 203 13.26 -13.21 -19.28
CA GLU A 203 13.88 -11.90 -19.04
C GLU A 203 13.14 -11.10 -17.95
N LEU A 204 11.81 -11.03 -18.03
CA LEU A 204 11.01 -10.36 -17.00
C LEU A 204 11.12 -11.05 -15.64
N THR A 205 11.18 -12.38 -15.61
CA THR A 205 11.36 -13.13 -14.36
C THR A 205 12.72 -12.82 -13.72
N ALA A 206 13.77 -12.63 -14.51
CA ALA A 206 15.09 -12.23 -14.00
C ALA A 206 15.04 -10.85 -13.35
N LEU A 207 14.42 -9.86 -14.00
CA LEU A 207 14.23 -8.51 -13.44
C LEU A 207 13.43 -8.55 -12.13
N GLU A 208 12.34 -9.32 -12.09
CA GLU A 208 11.52 -9.46 -10.88
C GLU A 208 12.27 -10.16 -9.73
N ARG A 209 13.21 -11.06 -10.03
CA ARG A 209 14.08 -11.67 -9.01
C ARG A 209 15.03 -10.64 -8.39
N GLU A 210 15.60 -9.75 -9.19
CA GLU A 210 16.47 -8.69 -8.70
C GLU A 210 15.73 -7.73 -7.78
N VAL A 211 14.50 -7.33 -8.15
CA VAL A 211 13.68 -6.48 -7.29
C VAL A 211 13.30 -7.21 -6.00
N ALA A 212 12.83 -8.45 -6.09
CA ALA A 212 12.51 -9.25 -4.91
C ALA A 212 13.72 -9.38 -3.96
N ALA A 213 14.93 -9.57 -4.49
CA ALA A 213 16.15 -9.65 -3.70
C ALA A 213 16.51 -8.32 -3.02
N ARG A 214 16.35 -7.19 -3.73
CA ARG A 214 16.57 -5.84 -3.17
C ARG A 214 15.62 -5.55 -2.00
N ASP A 215 14.33 -5.81 -2.19
CA ASP A 215 13.32 -5.55 -1.16
C ASP A 215 13.50 -6.47 0.05
N ARG A 216 13.89 -7.73 -0.20
CA ARG A 216 14.29 -8.69 0.84
C ARG A 216 15.52 -8.26 1.62
N ALA A 217 16.50 -7.60 1.00
CA ALA A 217 17.63 -7.04 1.72
C ALA A 217 17.21 -5.79 2.53
N GLY A 218 16.21 -5.03 2.04
CA GLY A 218 15.78 -3.76 2.60
C GLY A 218 14.78 -3.82 3.76
N TRP A 219 13.95 -4.86 3.86
CA TRP A 219 12.80 -4.87 4.81
C TRP A 219 13.23 -4.73 6.28
N HIS A 220 14.38 -5.29 6.67
CA HIS A 220 14.86 -5.20 8.05
C HIS A 220 15.19 -3.76 8.45
N ASN A 221 15.58 -2.90 7.50
CA ASN A 221 15.81 -1.48 7.78
C ASN A 221 14.50 -0.73 8.04
N ALA A 222 13.43 -1.07 7.30
CA ALA A 222 12.09 -0.55 7.57
C ALA A 222 11.60 -1.03 8.96
N TRP A 223 11.82 -2.30 9.29
CA TRP A 223 11.52 -2.85 10.62
C TRP A 223 12.24 -2.09 11.74
N LYS A 224 13.55 -1.86 11.63
CA LYS A 224 14.32 -1.09 12.63
C LYS A 224 13.77 0.33 12.86
N LYS A 225 13.24 0.97 11.81
CA LYS A 225 12.62 2.31 11.93
C LYS A 225 11.30 2.24 12.70
N LEU A 226 10.48 1.23 12.43
CA LEU A 226 9.22 0.97 13.12
C LEU A 226 9.42 0.54 14.59
N ASP A 227 10.41 -0.30 14.88
CA ASP A 227 10.72 -0.83 16.23
C ASP A 227 11.35 0.22 17.19
N ARG A 228 11.42 1.50 16.81
CA ARG A 228 11.99 2.54 17.68
C ARG A 228 11.12 2.73 18.93
N LYS A 229 11.74 2.73 20.12
CA LYS A 229 11.07 2.96 21.42
C LYS A 229 10.13 4.16 21.41
N ARG A 230 10.56 5.27 20.78
CA ARG A 230 9.77 6.52 20.70
C ARG A 230 8.41 6.36 20.02
N LEU A 231 8.25 5.43 19.07
CA LEU A 231 7.02 5.19 18.32
C LEU A 231 6.04 4.28 19.08
N ARG A 232 6.44 3.74 20.24
CA ARG A 232 5.64 2.80 21.00
C ARG A 232 5.09 3.37 22.30
N ARG A 233 5.51 4.58 22.68
CA ARG A 233 5.20 5.20 23.97
C ARG A 233 3.71 5.42 24.19
N TRP A 234 2.94 5.62 23.11
CA TRP A 234 1.50 5.81 23.19
C TRP A 234 0.70 4.52 23.41
N MET A 235 1.35 3.36 23.24
CA MET A 235 0.76 2.03 23.48
C MET A 235 1.13 1.50 24.87
N ILE A 236 1.71 2.31 25.76
CA ILE A 236 2.18 1.89 27.09
C ILE A 236 1.30 2.52 28.15
#